data_AF-A0A519SCW6-F1
#
_entry.id   AF-A0A519SCW6-F1
#
_cell.length_a   1.000
_cell.length_b   1.000
_cell.length_c   1.000
_cell.angle_alpha   90.00
_cell.angle_beta   90.00
_cell.angle_gamma   90.00
#
_symmetry.space_group_name_H-M   'P 1'
#
loop_
_entity.id
_entity.type
_entity.pdbx_description
1 polymer ?
#
loop_
_entity_poly.entity_id
_entity_poly.type
_entity_poly.pdbx_seq_one_letter_code
_entity_poly.pdbx_strand_id
1 'polypeptide(L)'
;MLLTLTLYLLLISKAMAFSFPIENDPNVILKQLLFEIKDANNRCEKLLDEKVCIINEINKALEVAVSAEQKIDLLVEKDKINREIEYLRLDNSGEISKIRYLKGLQIIKILYEKVLSLDHHFASVRTLNEINKMSNPNQYPEYEKLKEVVSAKKDKKTSFELSSILGTNSMVSLVQTFTSMVSSNMSKEEKEKELANVECILDFTLRMQNDLNTIYFETAFLQNSNTKIKSDIEGLFRDYTKPIGYTATLDSCRSTDDWEHVTSKMEEYLNKLKTSTGTAQYKMQVNLEFPVDRLLQFITQYNNFIDQGGKFYEKFKIILNSYENEKQCESKLPMEYKKLKSDIDVAINKFNIAYKPVEINGTKMKEI
;
A
#
# COMPACT_ATOMS: atom_id res chain seq x y z
N MET A 1 -4.85 50.73 -17.87
CA MET A 1 -4.53 49.64 -18.82
C MET A 1 -3.57 48.57 -18.25
N LEU A 2 -2.91 48.78 -17.10
CA LEU A 2 -2.10 47.75 -16.42
C LEU A 2 -2.88 46.82 -15.47
N LEU A 3 -4.08 47.22 -15.04
CA LEU A 3 -4.92 46.44 -14.11
C LEU A 3 -5.62 45.22 -14.75
N THR A 4 -5.66 45.14 -16.07
CA THR A 4 -6.29 44.02 -16.79
C THR A 4 -5.33 42.90 -17.12
N LEU A 5 -4.01 43.14 -17.03
CA LEU A 5 -2.98 42.14 -17.35
C LEU A 5 -2.65 41.24 -16.16
N THR A 6 -2.73 41.76 -14.92
CA THR A 6 -2.51 41.00 -13.69
C THR A 6 -3.67 40.06 -13.34
N LEU A 7 -4.89 40.36 -13.81
CA LEU A 7 -6.05 39.49 -13.62
C LEU A 7 -6.02 38.25 -14.54
N TYR A 8 -5.34 38.33 -15.69
CA TYR A 8 -5.30 37.26 -16.68
C TYR A 8 -4.27 36.16 -16.35
N LEU A 9 -3.22 36.48 -15.59
CA LEU A 9 -2.21 35.50 -15.17
C LEU A 9 -2.63 34.64 -13.96
N LEU A 10 -3.66 35.05 -13.21
CA LEU A 10 -4.21 34.30 -12.07
C LEU A 10 -5.28 33.27 -12.47
N LEU A 11 -5.69 33.23 -13.74
CA LEU A 11 -6.76 32.35 -14.22
C LEU A 11 -6.28 31.04 -14.86
N ILE A 12 -4.97 30.86 -15.07
CA ILE A 12 -4.44 29.69 -15.80
C ILE A 12 -4.15 28.49 -14.86
N SER A 13 -4.27 28.62 -13.54
CA SER A 13 -4.06 27.51 -12.59
C SER A 13 -5.33 26.71 -12.23
N LYS A 14 -6.48 27.04 -12.83
CA LYS A 14 -7.74 26.31 -12.62
C LYS A 14 -7.88 25.21 -13.67
N ALA A 15 -8.25 24.00 -13.23
CA ALA A 15 -8.57 22.81 -14.06
C ALA A 15 -7.46 21.82 -14.46
N MET A 16 -6.27 21.80 -13.86
CA MET A 16 -5.26 20.76 -14.17
C MET A 16 -4.83 19.88 -12.99
N ALA A 17 -5.70 19.68 -11.98
CA ALA A 17 -5.41 18.74 -10.91
C ALA A 17 -5.50 17.25 -11.34
N PHE A 18 -6.18 16.94 -12.46
CA PHE A 18 -6.38 15.55 -12.92
C PHE A 18 -6.16 15.34 -14.43
N SER A 19 -5.69 16.36 -15.17
CA SER A 19 -5.61 16.33 -16.64
C SER A 19 -4.28 15.80 -17.21
N PHE A 20 -3.26 15.56 -16.37
CA PHE A 20 -2.02 14.91 -16.80
C PHE A 20 -2.07 13.42 -16.50
N PRO A 21 -1.48 12.55 -17.35
CA PRO A 21 -1.34 11.14 -17.04
C PRO A 21 -0.52 11.05 -15.75
N ILE A 22 -1.20 10.70 -14.67
CA ILE A 22 -0.62 10.58 -13.33
C ILE A 22 0.49 9.53 -13.45
N GLU A 23 1.74 9.94 -13.26
CA GLU A 23 2.82 8.98 -12.99
C GLU A 23 2.38 8.15 -11.78
N ASN A 24 2.33 6.82 -11.94
CA ASN A 24 1.81 5.85 -10.94
C ASN A 24 2.66 5.74 -9.65
N ASP A 25 3.45 6.77 -9.33
CA ASP A 25 4.32 6.85 -8.17
C ASP A 25 3.88 7.99 -7.23
N PRO A 26 3.39 7.67 -6.02
CA PRO A 26 3.06 8.67 -5.00
C PRO A 26 4.23 9.62 -4.67
N ASN A 27 5.48 9.19 -4.86
CA ASN A 27 6.66 10.01 -4.59
C ASN A 27 6.82 11.16 -5.58
N VAL A 28 6.34 11.01 -6.82
CA VAL A 28 6.31 12.11 -7.79
C VAL A 28 5.32 13.17 -7.32
N ILE A 29 4.14 12.75 -6.88
CA ILE A 29 3.12 13.66 -6.35
C ILE A 29 3.62 14.40 -5.10
N LEU A 30 4.35 13.72 -4.22
CA LEU A 30 4.99 14.34 -3.06
C LEU A 30 6.06 15.37 -3.45
N LYS A 31 6.85 15.11 -4.51
CA LYS A 31 7.83 16.10 -5.02
C LYS A 31 7.13 17.32 -5.61
N GLN A 32 6.04 17.12 -6.35
CA GLN A 32 5.23 18.21 -6.89
C GLN A 32 4.58 19.04 -5.77
N LEU A 33 4.02 18.38 -4.76
CA LEU A 33 3.47 19.01 -3.56
C LEU A 33 4.50 19.97 -2.93
N LEU A 34 5.71 19.48 -2.68
CA LEU A 34 6.78 20.29 -2.08
C LEU A 34 7.18 21.48 -2.96
N PHE A 35 7.25 21.26 -4.27
CA PHE A 35 7.57 22.32 -5.21
C PHE A 35 6.48 23.41 -5.22
N GLU A 36 5.22 23.02 -5.28
CA GLU A 36 4.07 23.95 -5.27
C GLU A 36 3.96 24.71 -3.95
N ILE A 37 4.18 24.07 -2.80
CA ILE A 37 4.23 24.74 -1.50
C ILE A 37 5.37 25.76 -1.46
N LYS A 38 6.58 25.36 -1.90
CA LYS A 38 7.75 26.26 -1.92
C LYS A 38 7.51 27.48 -2.81
N ASP A 39 6.91 27.27 -3.98
CA ASP A 39 6.57 28.34 -4.91
C ASP A 39 5.49 29.28 -4.34
N ALA A 40 4.46 28.75 -3.68
CA ALA A 40 3.46 29.56 -2.97
C ALA A 40 4.10 30.42 -1.87
N ASN A 41 4.94 29.81 -1.03
CA ASN A 41 5.66 30.52 0.03
C ASN A 41 6.57 31.62 -0.52
N ASN A 42 7.36 31.34 -1.55
CA ASN A 42 8.24 32.36 -2.17
C ASN A 42 7.47 33.55 -2.73
N ARG A 43 6.27 33.32 -3.28
CA ARG A 43 5.41 34.42 -3.77
C ARG A 43 4.87 35.25 -2.62
N CYS A 44 4.44 34.60 -1.53
CA CYS A 44 3.98 35.29 -0.33
C CYS A 44 5.11 36.09 0.32
N GLU A 45 6.31 35.52 0.46
CA GLU A 45 7.49 36.19 1.03
C GLU A 45 7.82 37.47 0.27
N LYS A 46 7.84 37.44 -1.07
CA LYS A 46 8.07 38.66 -1.88
C LYS A 46 7.07 39.77 -1.58
N LEU A 47 5.78 39.43 -1.49
CA LEU A 47 4.73 40.40 -1.18
C LEU A 47 4.84 40.92 0.26
N LEU A 48 5.26 40.07 1.20
CA LEU A 48 5.50 40.47 2.58
C LEU A 48 6.70 41.41 2.70
N ASP A 49 7.80 41.13 1.99
CA ASP A 49 9.00 41.96 1.96
C ASP A 49 8.68 43.38 1.43
N GLU A 50 7.89 43.47 0.35
CA GLU A 50 7.41 44.75 -0.19
C GLU A 50 6.62 45.54 0.88
N LYS A 51 5.72 44.88 1.62
CA LYS A 51 4.92 45.53 2.67
C LYS A 51 5.76 45.95 3.88
N VAL A 52 6.76 45.14 4.26
CA VAL A 52 7.70 45.46 5.34
C VAL A 52 8.59 46.66 4.98
N CYS A 53 9.03 46.77 3.73
CA CYS A 53 9.74 47.95 3.23
C CYS A 53 8.89 49.22 3.40
N ILE A 54 7.61 49.19 3.04
CA ILE A 54 6.70 50.34 3.20
C ILE A 54 6.52 50.70 4.68
N ILE A 55 6.37 49.70 5.57
CA ILE A 55 6.31 49.97 7.03
C ILE A 55 7.58 50.67 7.52
N ASN A 56 8.76 50.27 7.04
CA ASN A 56 10.01 50.91 7.42
C ASN A 56 10.11 52.36 6.92
N GLU A 57 9.58 52.65 5.74
CA GLU A 57 9.47 54.02 5.23
C GLU A 57 8.50 54.86 6.08
N ILE A 58 7.34 54.31 6.44
CA ILE A 58 6.38 54.97 7.32
C ILE A 58 6.98 55.22 8.71
N ASN A 59 7.73 54.27 9.27
CA ASN A 59 8.41 54.45 10.55
C ASN A 59 9.41 55.61 10.51
N LYS A 60 10.21 55.72 9.43
CA LYS A 60 11.11 56.86 9.23
C LYS A 60 10.35 58.17 9.09
N ALA A 61 9.22 58.17 8.37
CA ALA A 61 8.38 59.35 8.21
C ALA A 61 7.75 59.79 9.55
N LEU A 62 7.37 58.84 10.41
CA LEU A 62 6.82 59.10 11.75
C LEU A 62 7.82 59.78 12.68
N GLU A 63 9.12 59.46 12.57
CA GLU A 63 10.19 60.09 13.36
C GLU A 63 10.39 61.57 13.01
N VAL A 64 10.16 61.94 11.74
CA VAL A 64 10.36 63.30 11.23
C VAL A 64 9.07 64.14 11.26
N ALA A 65 7.90 63.50 11.43
CA ALA A 65 6.61 64.18 11.41
C ALA A 65 6.47 65.22 12.54
N VAL A 66 6.04 66.43 12.17
CA VAL A 66 5.99 67.59 13.09
C VAL A 66 4.58 67.83 13.61
N SER A 67 3.54 67.60 12.80
CA SER A 67 2.15 67.82 13.19
C SER A 67 1.47 66.55 13.71
N ALA A 68 0.49 66.72 14.60
CA ALA A 68 -0.31 65.60 15.11
C ALA A 68 -1.14 64.92 14.00
N GLU A 69 -1.65 65.70 13.05
CA GLU A 69 -2.43 65.20 11.91
C GLU A 69 -1.60 64.27 11.01
N GLN A 70 -0.38 64.69 10.63
CA GLN A 70 0.55 63.85 9.86
C GLN A 70 0.91 62.55 10.58
N LYS A 71 1.08 62.59 11.91
CA LYS A 71 1.36 61.38 12.70
C LYS A 71 0.17 60.42 12.70
N ILE A 72 -1.05 60.95 12.82
CA ILE A 72 -2.26 60.14 12.80
C ILE A 72 -2.44 59.47 11.44
N ASP A 73 -2.27 60.20 10.33
CA ASP A 73 -2.41 59.66 8.98
C ASP A 73 -1.41 58.52 8.71
N LEU A 74 -0.14 58.72 9.08
CA LEU A 74 0.91 57.69 8.98
C LEU A 74 0.62 56.46 9.85
N LEU A 75 0.05 56.64 11.04
CA LEU A 75 -0.36 55.52 11.91
C LEU A 75 -1.54 54.74 11.32
N VAL A 76 -2.52 55.43 10.71
CA VAL A 76 -3.64 54.79 10.00
C VAL A 76 -3.14 53.99 8.80
N GLU A 77 -2.22 54.55 8.01
CA GLU A 77 -1.61 53.84 6.89
C GLU A 77 -0.82 52.61 7.35
N LYS A 78 -0.06 52.74 8.43
CA LYS A 78 0.65 51.61 9.06
C LYS A 78 -0.31 50.52 9.53
N ASP A 79 -1.42 50.88 10.19
CA ASP A 79 -2.43 49.90 10.62
C ASP A 79 -3.05 49.17 9.43
N LYS A 80 -3.36 49.89 8.34
CA LYS A 80 -3.87 49.29 7.11
C LYS A 80 -2.89 48.27 6.51
N ILE A 81 -1.61 48.60 6.43
CA ILE A 81 -0.59 47.68 5.89
C ILE A 81 -0.40 46.47 6.81
N ASN A 82 -0.44 46.64 8.12
CA ASN A 82 -0.40 45.51 9.06
C ASN A 82 -1.58 44.55 8.85
N ARG A 83 -2.79 45.06 8.60
CA ARG A 83 -3.95 44.22 8.26
C ARG A 83 -3.76 43.50 6.93
N GLU A 84 -3.17 44.16 5.93
CA GLU A 84 -2.85 43.53 4.64
C GLU A 84 -1.81 42.39 4.80
N ILE A 85 -0.81 42.56 5.66
CA ILE A 85 0.18 41.52 6.00
C ILE A 85 -0.50 40.30 6.64
N GLU A 86 -1.38 40.52 7.61
CA GLU A 86 -2.12 39.42 8.25
C GLU A 86 -3.05 38.72 7.26
N TYR A 87 -3.69 39.46 6.36
CA TYR A 87 -4.49 38.86 5.27
C TYR A 87 -3.63 38.01 4.33
N LEU A 88 -2.46 38.50 3.91
CA LEU A 88 -1.54 37.76 3.03
C LEU A 88 -1.07 36.44 3.68
N ARG A 89 -0.77 36.46 4.99
CA ARG A 89 -0.40 35.25 5.74
C ARG A 89 -1.53 34.23 5.77
N LEU A 90 -2.76 34.69 6.02
CA LEU A 90 -3.94 33.82 6.04
C LEU A 90 -4.26 33.23 4.66
N ASP A 91 -4.16 34.03 3.60
CA ASP A 91 -4.37 33.55 2.22
C ASP A 91 -3.31 32.52 1.82
N ASN A 92 -2.03 32.75 2.18
CA ASN A 92 -0.96 31.77 1.94
C ASN A 92 -1.21 30.44 2.67
N SER A 93 -1.59 30.49 3.95
CA SER A 93 -1.98 29.29 4.71
C SER A 93 -3.15 28.54 4.06
N GLY A 94 -4.13 29.26 3.53
CA GLY A 94 -5.25 28.70 2.77
C GLY A 94 -4.81 28.01 1.47
N GLU A 95 -3.94 28.64 0.69
CA GLU A 95 -3.41 28.05 -0.55
C GLU A 95 -2.53 26.81 -0.27
N ILE A 96 -1.71 26.83 0.78
CA ILE A 96 -0.94 25.63 1.21
C ILE A 96 -1.89 24.49 1.60
N SER A 97 -2.93 24.77 2.38
CA SER A 97 -3.91 23.78 2.81
C SER A 97 -4.63 23.16 1.61
N LYS A 98 -4.97 23.97 0.61
CA LYS A 98 -5.54 23.52 -0.67
C LYS A 98 -4.58 22.60 -1.41
N ILE A 99 -3.32 23.00 -1.59
CA ILE A 99 -2.30 22.21 -2.28
C ILE A 99 -2.14 20.85 -1.59
N ARG A 100 -2.00 20.82 -0.26
CA ARG A 100 -1.90 19.59 0.54
C ARG A 100 -3.11 18.68 0.36
N TYR A 101 -4.31 19.25 0.43
CA TYR A 101 -5.54 18.48 0.33
C TYR A 101 -5.71 17.83 -1.06
N LEU A 102 -5.49 18.60 -2.14
CA LEU A 102 -5.62 18.11 -3.51
C LEU A 102 -4.59 17.03 -3.84
N LYS A 103 -3.32 17.27 -3.49
CA LYS A 103 -2.26 16.25 -3.68
C LYS A 103 -2.49 15.04 -2.79
N GLY A 104 -3.07 15.22 -1.59
CA GLY A 104 -3.47 14.12 -0.73
C GLY A 104 -4.52 13.21 -1.37
N LEU A 105 -5.55 13.77 -2.02
CA LEU A 105 -6.52 12.98 -2.79
C LEU A 105 -5.87 12.23 -3.96
N GLN A 106 -4.91 12.83 -4.66
CA GLN A 106 -4.16 12.15 -5.71
C GLN A 106 -3.34 10.97 -5.14
N ILE A 107 -2.71 11.15 -3.98
CA ILE A 107 -1.99 10.06 -3.29
C ILE A 107 -2.96 8.93 -2.90
N ILE A 108 -4.13 9.26 -2.35
CA ILE A 108 -5.17 8.26 -2.04
C ILE A 108 -5.57 7.47 -3.28
N LYS A 109 -5.81 8.16 -4.42
CA LYS A 109 -6.12 7.52 -5.71
C LYS A 109 -5.04 6.51 -6.12
N ILE A 110 -3.76 6.91 -6.12
CA ILE A 110 -2.66 6.02 -6.53
C ILE A 110 -2.49 4.84 -5.56
N LEU A 111 -2.59 5.10 -4.24
CA LEU A 111 -2.49 4.04 -3.24
C LEU A 111 -3.63 3.03 -3.38
N TYR A 112 -4.83 3.47 -3.73
CA TYR A 112 -5.95 2.58 -3.96
C TYR A 112 -5.70 1.62 -5.13
N GLU A 113 -5.18 2.13 -6.26
CA GLU A 113 -4.79 1.25 -7.38
C GLU A 113 -3.72 0.22 -6.97
N LYS A 114 -2.75 0.62 -6.13
CA LYS A 114 -1.75 -0.31 -5.61
C LYS A 114 -2.37 -1.38 -4.70
N VAL A 115 -3.30 -1.00 -3.84
CA VAL A 115 -4.04 -1.94 -2.96
C VAL A 115 -4.89 -2.91 -3.79
N LEU A 116 -5.53 -2.45 -4.86
CA LEU A 116 -6.26 -3.33 -5.80
C LEU A 116 -5.31 -4.28 -6.53
N SER A 117 -4.14 -3.81 -6.96
CA SER A 117 -3.13 -4.68 -7.56
C SER A 117 -2.62 -5.75 -6.57
N LEU A 118 -2.49 -5.41 -5.29
CA LEU A 118 -2.18 -6.37 -4.22
C LEU A 118 -3.31 -7.38 -4.03
N ASP A 119 -4.56 -6.93 -4.07
CA ASP A 119 -5.74 -7.80 -3.98
C ASP A 119 -5.74 -8.85 -5.11
N HIS A 120 -5.48 -8.42 -6.35
CA HIS A 120 -5.31 -9.32 -7.49
C HIS A 120 -4.11 -10.25 -7.34
N HIS A 121 -2.97 -9.73 -6.86
CA HIS A 121 -1.80 -10.56 -6.56
C HIS A 121 -2.17 -11.68 -5.60
N PHE A 122 -2.80 -11.35 -4.47
CA PHE A 122 -3.19 -12.28 -3.43
C PHE A 122 -4.27 -13.27 -3.85
N ALA A 123 -5.21 -12.86 -4.70
CA ALA A 123 -6.20 -13.76 -5.30
C ALA A 123 -5.56 -14.78 -6.27
N SER A 124 -4.44 -14.42 -6.90
CA SER A 124 -3.69 -15.29 -7.80
C SER A 124 -2.70 -16.22 -7.10
N VAL A 125 -2.41 -16.01 -5.81
CA VAL A 125 -1.51 -16.89 -5.05
C VAL A 125 -2.16 -18.27 -4.88
N ARG A 126 -1.37 -19.32 -5.07
CA ARG A 126 -1.81 -20.72 -5.03
C ARG A 126 -2.63 -21.02 -3.77
N THR A 127 -3.76 -21.68 -3.98
CA THR A 127 -4.69 -22.04 -2.89
C THR A 127 -4.14 -23.16 -2.02
N LEU A 128 -4.67 -23.29 -0.78
CA LEU A 128 -4.39 -24.37 0.17
C LEU A 128 -4.35 -25.76 -0.48
N ASN A 129 -5.25 -25.99 -1.43
CA ASN A 129 -5.40 -27.28 -2.10
C ASN A 129 -4.19 -27.61 -2.97
N GLU A 130 -3.58 -26.62 -3.64
CA GLU A 130 -2.38 -26.85 -4.45
C GLU A 130 -1.15 -27.10 -3.59
N ILE A 131 -1.01 -26.36 -2.49
CA ILE A 131 0.11 -26.52 -1.56
C ILE A 131 0.05 -27.90 -0.88
N ASN A 132 -1.13 -28.32 -0.41
CA ASN A 132 -1.32 -29.65 0.16
C ASN A 132 -1.14 -30.78 -0.85
N LYS A 133 -1.48 -30.58 -2.12
CA LYS A 133 -1.24 -31.59 -3.16
C LYS A 133 0.24 -31.82 -3.41
N MET A 134 1.07 -30.77 -3.39
CA MET A 134 2.50 -30.89 -3.61
C MET A 134 3.17 -31.79 -2.57
N SER A 135 2.83 -31.61 -1.29
CA SER A 135 3.41 -32.42 -0.22
C SER A 135 2.71 -33.77 0.00
N ASN A 136 1.64 -34.09 -0.72
CA ASN A 136 0.89 -35.32 -0.50
C ASN A 136 1.43 -36.46 -1.40
N PRO A 137 1.99 -37.54 -0.81
CA PRO A 137 2.62 -38.63 -1.57
C PRO A 137 1.61 -39.40 -2.42
N ASN A 138 0.31 -39.39 -2.07
CA ASN A 138 -0.74 -40.03 -2.86
C ASN A 138 -1.01 -39.32 -4.21
N GLN A 139 -0.44 -38.13 -4.45
CA GLN A 139 -0.55 -37.44 -5.73
C GLN A 139 0.47 -37.95 -6.77
N TYR A 140 1.40 -38.81 -6.36
CA TYR A 140 2.48 -39.30 -7.21
C TYR A 140 2.20 -40.73 -7.69
N PRO A 141 2.18 -40.98 -9.01
CA PRO A 141 1.90 -42.31 -9.56
C PRO A 141 2.85 -43.40 -9.07
N GLU A 142 4.13 -43.08 -8.84
CA GLU A 142 5.11 -44.03 -8.31
C GLU A 142 4.75 -44.50 -6.89
N TYR A 143 4.21 -43.61 -6.05
CA TYR A 143 3.82 -43.95 -4.70
C TYR A 143 2.51 -44.75 -4.65
N GLU A 144 1.54 -44.44 -5.52
CA GLU A 144 0.33 -45.28 -5.66
C GLU A 144 0.67 -46.69 -6.15
N LYS A 145 1.60 -46.82 -7.11
CA LYS A 145 2.10 -48.14 -7.53
C LYS A 145 2.74 -48.92 -6.38
N LEU A 146 3.53 -48.25 -5.53
CA LEU A 146 4.09 -48.88 -4.33
C LEU A 146 2.98 -49.39 -3.40
N LYS A 147 1.95 -48.57 -3.15
CA LYS A 147 0.79 -48.95 -2.32
C LYS A 147 0.07 -50.18 -2.88
N GLU A 148 -0.13 -50.24 -4.19
CA GLU A 148 -0.76 -51.39 -4.85
C GLU A 148 0.08 -52.66 -4.69
N VAL A 149 1.39 -52.59 -4.96
CA VAL A 149 2.32 -53.74 -4.83
C VAL A 149 2.38 -54.25 -3.40
N VAL A 150 2.51 -53.34 -2.44
CA VAL A 150 2.54 -53.68 -1.00
C VAL A 150 1.21 -54.27 -0.55
N SER A 151 0.08 -53.73 -1.02
CA SER A 151 -1.25 -54.24 -0.68
C SER A 151 -1.50 -55.63 -1.29
N ALA A 152 -1.05 -55.88 -2.51
CA ALA A 152 -1.19 -57.17 -3.18
C ALA A 152 -0.36 -58.29 -2.52
N LYS A 153 0.79 -57.95 -1.94
CA LYS A 153 1.70 -58.89 -1.24
C LYS A 153 1.56 -58.88 0.29
N LYS A 154 0.52 -58.24 0.82
CA LYS A 154 0.26 -58.13 2.26
C LYS A 154 -0.22 -59.46 2.84
N ASP A 155 0.27 -59.80 4.03
CA ASP A 155 -0.17 -61.02 4.72
C ASP A 155 -1.60 -60.82 5.29
N LYS A 156 -2.51 -61.76 4.98
CA LYS A 156 -3.95 -61.62 5.34
C LYS A 156 -4.20 -61.69 6.85
N LYS A 157 -3.23 -62.21 7.63
CA LYS A 157 -3.34 -62.37 9.09
C LYS A 157 -3.09 -61.10 9.89
N THR A 158 -2.47 -60.07 9.31
CA THR A 158 -2.07 -58.81 9.97
C THR A 158 -2.74 -57.57 9.36
N SER A 159 -3.84 -57.76 8.63
CA SER A 159 -4.50 -56.70 7.87
C SER A 159 -5.34 -55.77 8.76
N PHE A 160 -4.86 -54.53 8.95
CA PHE A 160 -5.69 -53.38 9.29
C PHE A 160 -5.96 -52.55 8.02
N GLU A 161 -7.23 -52.28 7.74
CA GLU A 161 -7.65 -51.34 6.69
C GLU A 161 -8.03 -50.01 7.32
N LEU A 162 -7.33 -48.94 6.90
CA LEU A 162 -7.70 -47.58 7.28
C LEU A 162 -8.95 -47.17 6.52
N SER A 163 -9.81 -46.39 7.19
CA SER A 163 -10.94 -45.76 6.52
C SER A 163 -10.44 -44.83 5.41
N SER A 164 -11.26 -44.64 4.37
CA SER A 164 -10.94 -43.77 3.23
C SER A 164 -10.52 -42.35 3.66
N ILE A 165 -11.08 -41.85 4.76
CA ILE A 165 -10.75 -40.55 5.35
C ILE A 165 -9.30 -40.53 5.85
N LEU A 166 -8.88 -41.52 6.62
CA LEU A 166 -7.53 -41.57 7.18
C LEU A 166 -6.47 -41.91 6.13
N GLY A 167 -6.82 -42.68 5.11
CA GLY A 167 -5.92 -43.04 4.01
C GLY A 167 -5.52 -41.85 3.10
N THR A 168 -6.29 -40.76 3.10
CA THR A 168 -5.94 -39.55 2.32
C THR A 168 -4.94 -38.63 3.02
N ASN A 169 -4.73 -38.81 4.32
CA ASN A 169 -3.72 -38.07 5.08
C ASN A 169 -2.32 -38.57 4.71
N SER A 170 -1.40 -37.65 4.39
CA SER A 170 -0.05 -37.96 3.91
C SER A 170 0.75 -38.82 4.89
N MET A 171 0.74 -38.45 6.19
CA MET A 171 1.48 -39.17 7.23
C MET A 171 0.89 -40.54 7.54
N VAL A 172 -0.45 -40.64 7.59
CA VAL A 172 -1.12 -41.92 7.83
C VAL A 172 -0.91 -42.89 6.67
N SER A 173 -0.99 -42.39 5.42
CA SER A 173 -0.71 -43.18 4.23
C SER A 173 0.74 -43.70 4.22
N LEU A 174 1.71 -42.85 4.57
CA LEU A 174 3.11 -43.21 4.76
C LEU A 174 3.27 -44.35 5.78
N VAL A 175 2.77 -44.15 7.00
CA VAL A 175 2.88 -45.14 8.09
C VAL A 175 2.22 -46.46 7.71
N GLN A 176 1.05 -46.41 7.07
CA GLN A 176 0.34 -47.62 6.62
C GLN A 176 1.14 -48.37 5.56
N THR A 177 1.69 -47.67 4.58
CA THR A 177 2.47 -48.26 3.49
C THR A 177 3.73 -48.93 4.03
N PHE A 178 4.48 -48.25 4.93
CA PHE A 178 5.65 -48.84 5.58
C PHE A 178 5.31 -50.03 6.47
N THR A 179 4.26 -49.92 7.30
CA THR A 179 3.81 -51.03 8.16
C THR A 179 3.39 -52.24 7.31
N SER A 180 2.63 -52.00 6.24
CA SER A 180 2.17 -53.04 5.33
C SER A 180 3.35 -53.69 4.60
N MET A 181 4.36 -52.91 4.19
CA MET A 181 5.57 -53.40 3.53
C MET A 181 6.44 -54.22 4.47
N VAL A 182 6.58 -53.85 5.75
CA VAL A 182 7.28 -54.66 6.76
C VAL A 182 6.57 -56.01 6.94
N SER A 183 5.24 -56.00 7.02
CA SER A 183 4.40 -57.21 7.15
C SER A 183 4.17 -57.98 5.84
N SER A 184 4.73 -57.53 4.72
CA SER A 184 4.54 -58.15 3.40
C SER A 184 5.50 -59.31 3.17
N ASN A 185 5.08 -60.24 2.30
CA ASN A 185 5.87 -61.40 1.87
C ASN A 185 6.94 -61.06 0.81
N MET A 186 7.24 -59.78 0.59
CA MET A 186 8.29 -59.34 -0.35
C MET A 186 9.69 -59.72 0.14
N SER A 187 10.60 -60.04 -0.79
CA SER A 187 12.02 -60.25 -0.45
C SER A 187 12.69 -58.94 -0.04
N LYS A 188 13.88 -59.02 0.56
CA LYS A 188 14.66 -57.83 0.93
C LYS A 188 15.04 -57.01 -0.30
N GLU A 189 15.49 -57.65 -1.38
CA GLU A 189 15.85 -56.96 -2.63
C GLU A 189 14.65 -56.28 -3.29
N GLU A 190 13.46 -56.92 -3.23
CA GLU A 190 12.23 -56.32 -3.75
C GLU A 190 11.85 -55.06 -2.97
N LYS A 191 11.94 -55.08 -1.64
CA LYS A 191 11.64 -53.92 -0.78
C LYS A 191 12.59 -52.76 -1.06
N GLU A 192 13.89 -53.02 -1.17
CA GLU A 192 14.90 -51.99 -1.47
C GLU A 192 14.68 -51.35 -2.84
N LYS A 193 14.37 -52.16 -3.86
CA LYS A 193 14.10 -51.68 -5.22
C LYS A 193 12.86 -50.78 -5.30
N GLU A 194 11.76 -51.20 -4.66
CA GLU A 194 10.52 -50.41 -4.67
C GLU A 194 10.65 -49.13 -3.85
N LEU A 195 11.40 -49.16 -2.73
CA LEU A 195 11.71 -47.96 -1.95
C LEU A 195 12.55 -46.95 -2.73
N ALA A 196 13.58 -47.40 -3.46
CA ALA A 196 14.43 -46.52 -4.27
C ALA A 196 13.62 -45.73 -5.31
N ASN A 197 12.51 -46.30 -5.82
CA ASN A 197 11.64 -45.62 -6.80
C ASN A 197 10.85 -44.44 -6.20
N VAL A 198 10.59 -44.46 -4.89
CA VAL A 198 9.76 -43.44 -4.20
C VAL A 198 10.54 -42.61 -3.18
N GLU A 199 11.80 -42.93 -2.93
CA GLU A 199 12.66 -42.33 -1.89
C GLU A 199 12.59 -40.80 -1.90
N CYS A 200 12.78 -40.19 -3.08
CA CYS A 200 12.69 -38.74 -3.25
C CYS A 200 11.31 -38.15 -2.95
N ILE A 201 10.23 -38.86 -3.29
CA ILE A 201 8.84 -38.40 -3.01
C ILE A 201 8.60 -38.43 -1.51
N LEU A 202 9.08 -39.48 -0.83
CA LEU A 202 8.95 -39.65 0.61
C LEU A 202 9.75 -38.61 1.37
N ASP A 203 11.02 -38.40 1.00
CA ASP A 203 11.88 -37.38 1.60
C ASP A 203 11.30 -35.96 1.41
N PHE A 204 10.86 -35.63 0.19
CA PHE A 204 10.20 -34.37 -0.09
C PHE A 204 8.93 -34.19 0.75
N THR A 205 8.07 -35.20 0.79
CA THR A 205 6.84 -35.19 1.60
C THR A 205 7.15 -34.92 3.06
N LEU A 206 8.07 -35.67 3.66
CA LEU A 206 8.36 -35.60 5.10
C LEU A 206 8.99 -34.27 5.49
N ARG A 207 9.88 -33.72 4.65
CA ARG A 207 10.57 -32.45 4.93
C ARG A 207 9.71 -31.24 4.60
N MET A 208 9.07 -31.23 3.44
CA MET A 208 8.38 -30.02 2.94
C MET A 208 6.94 -29.89 3.43
N GLN A 209 6.30 -30.92 3.99
CA GLN A 209 4.90 -30.81 4.44
C GLN A 209 4.67 -29.68 5.45
N ASN A 210 5.54 -29.52 6.44
CA ASN A 210 5.40 -28.47 7.47
C ASN A 210 5.80 -27.09 6.93
N ASP A 211 6.83 -27.05 6.10
CA ASP A 211 7.36 -25.84 5.49
C ASP A 211 6.36 -25.22 4.49
N LEU A 212 5.76 -26.05 3.65
CA LEU A 212 4.70 -25.65 2.72
C LEU A 212 3.44 -25.19 3.47
N ASN A 213 3.08 -25.85 4.57
CA ASN A 213 2.01 -25.38 5.45
C ASN A 213 2.32 -24.01 6.08
N THR A 214 3.57 -23.75 6.45
CA THR A 214 4.00 -22.45 6.98
C THR A 214 3.82 -21.36 5.92
N ILE A 215 4.30 -21.58 4.69
CA ILE A 215 4.12 -20.65 3.57
C ILE A 215 2.63 -20.37 3.34
N TYR A 216 1.80 -21.41 3.43
CA TYR A 216 0.35 -21.28 3.30
C TYR A 216 -0.27 -20.34 4.35
N PHE A 217 -0.07 -20.62 5.65
CA PHE A 217 -0.72 -19.85 6.71
C PHE A 217 -0.23 -18.40 6.74
N GLU A 218 1.04 -18.18 6.45
CA GLU A 218 1.61 -16.83 6.37
C GLU A 218 1.10 -16.07 5.16
N THR A 219 0.91 -16.74 4.02
CA THR A 219 0.22 -16.15 2.87
C THR A 219 -1.21 -15.77 3.22
N ALA A 220 -1.98 -16.64 3.88
CA ALA A 220 -3.34 -16.34 4.31
C ALA A 220 -3.40 -15.14 5.28
N PHE A 221 -2.42 -15.02 6.18
CA PHE A 221 -2.26 -13.86 7.04
C PHE A 221 -2.05 -12.56 6.24
N LEU A 222 -1.22 -12.59 5.19
CA LEU A 222 -1.02 -11.44 4.30
C LEU A 222 -2.28 -11.08 3.52
N GLN A 223 -3.05 -12.06 3.04
CA GLN A 223 -4.35 -11.84 2.37
C GLN A 223 -5.35 -11.12 3.28
N ASN A 224 -5.47 -11.57 4.53
CA ASN A 224 -6.34 -10.92 5.51
C ASN A 224 -5.86 -9.50 5.85
N SER A 225 -4.54 -9.31 5.98
CA SER A 225 -3.95 -8.00 6.20
C SER A 225 -4.19 -7.04 5.02
N ASN A 226 -4.13 -7.53 3.78
CA ASN A 226 -4.47 -6.75 2.59
C ASN A 226 -5.95 -6.30 2.59
N THR A 227 -6.85 -7.19 2.98
CA THR A 227 -8.29 -6.88 3.11
C THR A 227 -8.51 -5.74 4.12
N LYS A 228 -7.76 -5.75 5.22
CA LYS A 228 -7.78 -4.66 6.19
C LYS A 228 -7.26 -3.34 5.59
N ILE A 229 -6.12 -3.35 4.91
CA ILE A 229 -5.58 -2.16 4.23
C ILE A 229 -6.58 -1.58 3.22
N LYS A 230 -7.29 -2.44 2.47
CA LYS A 230 -8.36 -2.05 1.55
C LYS A 230 -9.54 -1.37 2.26
N SER A 231 -9.96 -1.91 3.42
CA SER A 231 -11.00 -1.27 4.24
C SER A 231 -10.52 0.06 4.82
N ASP A 232 -9.26 0.15 5.24
CA ASP A 232 -8.69 1.33 5.88
C ASP A 232 -8.55 2.50 4.89
N ILE A 233 -8.20 2.23 3.62
CA ILE A 233 -8.13 3.29 2.59
C ILE A 233 -9.51 3.80 2.15
N GLU A 234 -10.52 2.93 2.08
CA GLU A 234 -11.92 3.33 1.89
C GLU A 234 -12.41 4.22 3.05
N GLY A 235 -12.03 3.84 4.28
CA GLY A 235 -12.28 4.63 5.47
C GLY A 235 -11.61 6.01 5.43
N LEU A 236 -10.33 6.03 5.06
CA LEU A 236 -9.56 7.25 4.88
C LEU A 236 -10.22 8.18 3.85
N PHE A 237 -10.60 7.67 2.68
CA PHE A 237 -11.20 8.49 1.63
C PHE A 237 -12.51 9.14 2.09
N ARG A 238 -13.39 8.39 2.78
CA ARG A 238 -14.61 8.94 3.37
C ARG A 238 -14.32 10.04 4.38
N ASP A 239 -13.35 9.83 5.26
CA ASP A 239 -12.97 10.84 6.25
C ASP A 239 -12.31 12.07 5.58
N TYR A 240 -11.57 11.85 4.50
CA TYR A 240 -10.95 12.89 3.69
C TYR A 240 -11.98 13.75 2.99
N THR A 241 -13.04 13.16 2.45
CA THR A 241 -14.07 13.83 1.64
C THR A 241 -15.27 14.34 2.44
N LYS A 242 -15.37 13.98 3.71
CA LYS A 242 -16.41 14.47 4.63
C LYS A 242 -16.48 16.00 4.74
N PRO A 243 -15.38 16.76 4.86
CA PRO A 243 -15.42 18.22 4.97
C PRO A 243 -16.07 18.89 3.76
N ILE A 244 -15.83 18.35 2.56
CA ILE A 244 -16.38 18.87 1.30
C ILE A 244 -17.78 18.33 0.98
N GLY A 245 -18.36 17.51 1.88
CA GLY A 245 -19.70 16.96 1.72
C GLY A 245 -19.84 15.96 0.57
N TYR A 246 -18.77 15.24 0.23
CA TYR A 246 -18.82 14.15 -0.74
C TYR A 246 -19.02 12.82 0.00
N THR A 247 -19.98 12.02 -0.45
CA THR A 247 -20.53 10.88 0.32
C THR A 247 -20.38 9.53 -0.37
N ALA A 248 -19.96 9.48 -1.63
CA ALA A 248 -19.75 8.23 -2.33
C ALA A 248 -18.47 7.52 -1.83
N THR A 249 -18.43 6.20 -1.98
CA THR A 249 -17.24 5.39 -1.63
C THR A 249 -16.12 5.60 -2.64
N LEU A 250 -14.89 5.22 -2.27
CA LEU A 250 -13.75 5.33 -3.17
C LEU A 250 -13.93 4.40 -4.38
N ASP A 251 -14.43 3.19 -4.17
CA ASP A 251 -14.77 2.26 -5.24
C ASP A 251 -15.79 2.82 -6.24
N SER A 252 -16.86 3.47 -5.74
CA SER A 252 -17.85 4.13 -6.60
C SER A 252 -17.23 5.30 -7.35
N CYS A 253 -16.49 6.17 -6.65
CA CYS A 253 -15.81 7.32 -7.21
C CYS A 253 -14.86 6.91 -8.35
N ARG A 254 -14.13 5.80 -8.16
CA ARG A 254 -13.25 5.22 -9.17
C ARG A 254 -14.04 4.67 -10.35
N SER A 255 -15.10 3.90 -10.09
CA SER A 255 -15.86 3.20 -11.13
C SER A 255 -16.63 4.14 -12.05
N THR A 256 -17.08 5.29 -11.54
CA THR A 256 -17.79 6.32 -12.31
C THR A 256 -16.91 7.50 -12.72
N ASP A 257 -15.60 7.44 -12.44
CA ASP A 257 -14.63 8.53 -12.67
C ASP A 257 -15.07 9.90 -12.09
N ASP A 258 -15.69 9.89 -10.90
CA ASP A 258 -16.32 11.08 -10.29
C ASP A 258 -15.30 12.05 -9.63
N TRP A 259 -14.04 12.00 -10.04
CA TRP A 259 -12.96 12.84 -9.49
C TRP A 259 -13.15 14.32 -9.80
N GLU A 260 -13.82 14.64 -10.91
CA GLU A 260 -14.15 16.02 -11.28
C GLU A 260 -15.15 16.63 -10.30
N HIS A 261 -16.15 15.87 -9.86
CA HIS A 261 -17.12 16.30 -8.87
C HIS A 261 -16.50 16.49 -7.48
N VAL A 262 -15.58 15.61 -7.07
CA VAL A 262 -14.78 15.81 -5.85
C VAL A 262 -14.00 17.12 -5.92
N THR A 263 -13.40 17.41 -7.08
CA THR A 263 -12.65 18.66 -7.32
C THR A 263 -13.58 19.87 -7.25
N SER A 264 -14.75 19.81 -7.88
CA SER A 264 -15.74 20.90 -7.88
C SER A 264 -16.23 21.22 -6.46
N LYS A 265 -16.58 20.21 -5.66
CA LYS A 265 -16.97 20.40 -4.25
C LYS A 265 -15.86 20.98 -3.40
N MET A 266 -14.62 20.61 -3.68
CA MET A 266 -13.46 21.20 -3.01
C MET A 266 -13.30 22.68 -3.36
N GLU A 267 -13.44 23.07 -4.64
CA GLU A 267 -13.41 24.47 -5.03
C GLU A 267 -14.53 25.27 -4.37
N GLU A 268 -15.74 24.71 -4.29
CA GLU A 268 -16.85 25.32 -3.56
C GLU A 268 -16.52 25.53 -2.07
N TYR A 269 -15.95 24.50 -1.43
CA TYR A 269 -15.53 24.58 -0.02
C TYR A 269 -14.46 25.64 0.22
N LEU A 270 -13.47 25.73 -0.68
CA LEU A 270 -12.40 26.74 -0.63
C LEU A 270 -12.91 28.16 -0.87
N ASN A 271 -13.84 28.34 -1.80
CA ASN A 271 -14.47 29.64 -2.01
C ASN A 271 -15.24 30.08 -0.76
N LYS A 272 -15.98 29.17 -0.12
CA LYS A 272 -16.65 29.43 1.17
C LYS A 272 -15.65 29.77 2.27
N LEU A 273 -14.50 29.10 2.30
CA LEU A 273 -13.43 29.38 3.27
C LEU A 273 -12.89 30.81 3.10
N LYS A 274 -12.66 31.28 1.86
CA LYS A 274 -12.17 32.65 1.59
C LYS A 274 -13.17 33.73 2.00
N THR A 275 -14.47 33.45 1.90
CA THR A 275 -15.53 34.41 2.28
C THR A 275 -15.89 34.35 3.78
N SER A 276 -15.48 33.31 4.49
CA SER A 276 -15.77 33.13 5.91
C SER A 276 -14.78 33.90 6.77
N THR A 277 -15.22 34.42 7.91
CA THR A 277 -14.37 35.14 8.86
C THR A 277 -14.47 34.58 10.27
N GLY A 278 -13.42 34.79 11.08
CA GLY A 278 -13.41 34.43 12.49
C GLY A 278 -13.44 32.92 12.76
N THR A 279 -14.26 32.49 13.72
CA THR A 279 -14.28 31.10 14.22
C THR A 279 -14.77 30.07 13.19
N ALA A 280 -15.61 30.48 12.24
CA ALA A 280 -16.08 29.61 11.16
C ALA A 280 -14.94 29.27 10.18
N GLN A 281 -14.14 30.26 9.79
CA GLN A 281 -12.99 30.10 8.91
C GLN A 281 -11.94 29.17 9.53
N TYR A 282 -11.62 29.36 10.82
CA TYR A 282 -10.69 28.50 11.54
C TYR A 282 -11.16 27.04 11.59
N LYS A 283 -12.44 26.79 11.90
CA LYS A 283 -12.99 25.43 11.89
C LYS A 283 -12.88 24.79 10.50
N MET A 284 -13.13 25.55 9.44
CA MET A 284 -13.04 25.05 8.08
C MET A 284 -11.60 24.71 7.67
N GLN A 285 -10.60 25.48 8.12
CA GLN A 285 -9.17 25.16 7.93
C GLN A 285 -8.78 23.88 8.66
N VAL A 286 -9.11 23.76 9.94
CA VAL A 286 -8.82 22.55 10.74
C VAL A 286 -9.43 21.30 10.10
N ASN A 287 -10.64 21.41 9.53
CA ASN A 287 -11.29 20.31 8.82
C ASN A 287 -10.54 19.86 7.55
N LEU A 288 -9.71 20.71 6.94
CA LEU A 288 -8.85 20.33 5.81
C LEU A 288 -7.51 19.74 6.26
N GLU A 289 -6.97 20.20 7.38
CA GLU A 289 -5.68 19.70 7.90
C GLU A 289 -5.80 18.32 8.54
N PHE A 290 -6.87 18.07 9.30
CA PHE A 290 -7.03 16.81 10.04
C PHE A 290 -6.99 15.55 9.15
N PRO A 291 -7.65 15.52 7.98
CA PRO A 291 -7.55 14.36 7.08
C PRO A 291 -6.16 14.17 6.47
N VAL A 292 -5.35 15.24 6.33
CA VAL A 292 -3.95 15.13 5.87
C VAL A 292 -3.13 14.33 6.88
N ASP A 293 -3.31 14.57 8.17
CA ASP A 293 -2.65 13.77 9.23
C ASP A 293 -3.07 12.29 9.18
N ARG A 294 -4.35 12.02 8.88
CA ARG A 294 -4.85 10.64 8.71
C ARG A 294 -4.24 9.96 7.49
N LEU A 295 -4.05 10.69 6.39
CA LEU A 295 -3.34 10.18 5.22
C LEU A 295 -1.90 9.79 5.57
N LEU A 296 -1.18 10.60 6.34
CA LEU A 296 0.19 10.27 6.77
C LEU A 296 0.24 8.98 7.61
N GLN A 297 -0.70 8.82 8.55
CA GLN A 297 -0.83 7.59 9.35
C GLN A 297 -1.08 6.37 8.46
N PHE A 298 -2.01 6.48 7.50
CA PHE A 298 -2.30 5.42 6.57
C PHE A 298 -1.08 5.04 5.73
N ILE A 299 -0.32 6.03 5.23
CA ILE A 299 0.88 5.74 4.43
C ILE A 299 1.93 4.99 5.25
N THR A 300 2.11 5.33 6.53
CA THR A 300 2.99 4.54 7.42
C THR A 300 2.48 3.10 7.56
N GLN A 301 1.18 2.89 7.73
CA GLN A 301 0.60 1.55 7.82
C GLN A 301 0.77 0.75 6.52
N TYR A 302 0.49 1.37 5.37
CA TYR A 302 0.72 0.80 4.05
C TYR A 302 2.18 0.40 3.86
N ASN A 303 3.13 1.30 4.13
CA ASN A 303 4.55 1.04 4.00
C ASN A 303 5.01 -0.13 4.88
N ASN A 304 4.55 -0.18 6.13
CA ASN A 304 4.84 -1.30 7.03
C ASN A 304 4.29 -2.62 6.50
N PHE A 305 3.08 -2.62 5.92
CA PHE A 305 2.51 -3.80 5.30
C PHE A 305 3.34 -4.28 4.10
N ILE A 306 3.80 -3.37 3.24
CA ILE A 306 4.65 -3.71 2.09
C ILE A 306 5.99 -4.28 2.55
N ASP A 307 6.66 -3.64 3.53
CA ASP A 307 7.94 -4.12 4.06
C ASP A 307 7.80 -5.50 4.71
N GLN A 308 6.74 -5.72 5.50
CA GLN A 308 6.43 -7.03 6.06
C GLN A 308 6.18 -8.06 4.95
N GLY A 309 5.34 -7.74 3.96
CA GLY A 309 5.05 -8.63 2.83
C GLY A 309 6.32 -9.06 2.09
N GLY A 310 7.23 -8.13 1.80
CA GLY A 310 8.54 -8.43 1.20
C GLY A 310 9.36 -9.41 2.05
N LYS A 311 9.43 -9.19 3.37
CA LYS A 311 10.15 -10.08 4.31
C LYS A 311 9.53 -11.48 4.38
N PHE A 312 8.21 -11.60 4.32
CA PHE A 312 7.55 -12.91 4.25
C PHE A 312 7.92 -13.67 2.98
N TYR A 313 7.92 -13.01 1.82
CA TYR A 313 8.31 -13.66 0.56
C TYR A 313 9.80 -14.07 0.54
N GLU A 314 10.70 -13.25 1.10
CA GLU A 314 12.10 -13.65 1.31
C GLU A 314 12.22 -14.87 2.24
N LYS A 315 11.43 -14.91 3.32
CA LYS A 315 11.35 -16.08 4.20
C LYS A 315 10.87 -17.32 3.44
N PHE A 316 9.84 -17.20 2.59
CA PHE A 316 9.34 -18.32 1.77
C PHE A 316 10.42 -18.83 0.83
N LYS A 317 11.19 -17.94 0.23
CA LYS A 317 12.34 -18.31 -0.61
C LYS A 317 13.40 -19.09 0.16
N ILE A 318 13.74 -18.67 1.38
CA ILE A 318 14.68 -19.39 2.24
C ILE A 318 14.15 -20.79 2.56
N ILE A 319 12.88 -20.90 2.94
CA ILE A 319 12.23 -22.18 3.23
C ILE A 319 12.33 -23.13 2.03
N LEU A 320 11.95 -22.69 0.82
CA LEU A 320 12.02 -23.53 -0.38
C LEU A 320 13.45 -23.84 -0.85
N ASN A 321 14.44 -23.03 -0.49
CA ASN A 321 15.84 -23.31 -0.79
C ASN A 321 16.52 -24.18 0.27
N SER A 322 15.85 -24.43 1.40
CA SER A 322 16.38 -25.27 2.49
C SER A 322 16.17 -26.77 2.27
N TYR A 323 15.50 -27.17 1.18
CA TYR A 323 15.34 -28.58 0.84
C TYR A 323 16.69 -29.22 0.46
N GLU A 324 17.31 -29.90 1.42
CA GLU A 324 18.69 -30.42 1.33
C GLU A 324 18.94 -31.33 0.12
N ASN A 325 17.97 -32.18 -0.21
CA ASN A 325 18.11 -33.20 -1.26
C ASN A 325 17.65 -32.73 -2.64
N GLU A 326 17.42 -31.41 -2.83
CA GLU A 326 16.91 -30.85 -4.10
C GLU A 326 17.70 -31.32 -5.32
N LYS A 327 19.03 -31.29 -5.25
CA LYS A 327 19.90 -31.71 -6.38
C LYS A 327 19.84 -33.20 -6.67
N GLN A 328 19.70 -34.03 -5.63
CA GLN A 328 19.65 -35.49 -5.77
C GLN A 328 18.29 -35.93 -6.33
N CYS A 329 17.22 -35.21 -5.96
CA CYS A 329 15.85 -35.52 -6.31
C CYS A 329 15.27 -34.66 -7.44
N GLU A 330 16.09 -33.85 -8.13
CA GLU A 330 15.63 -32.81 -9.06
C GLU A 330 14.69 -33.31 -10.18
N SER A 331 14.93 -34.52 -10.66
CA SER A 331 14.13 -35.17 -11.73
C SER A 331 12.80 -35.74 -11.23
N LYS A 332 12.63 -35.89 -9.91
CA LYS A 332 11.45 -36.44 -9.24
C LYS A 332 10.64 -35.39 -8.47
N LEU A 333 11.18 -34.18 -8.33
CA LEU A 333 10.47 -33.07 -7.70
C LEU A 333 9.27 -32.60 -8.54
N PRO A 334 8.17 -32.17 -7.90
CA PRO A 334 7.00 -31.64 -8.60
C PRO A 334 7.35 -30.43 -9.46
N MET A 335 6.75 -30.34 -10.64
CA MET A 335 6.84 -29.13 -11.46
C MET A 335 6.21 -27.94 -10.75
N GLU A 336 5.19 -28.16 -9.93
CA GLU A 336 4.51 -27.16 -9.13
C GLU A 336 5.44 -26.55 -8.09
N TYR A 337 6.38 -27.33 -7.54
CA TYR A 337 7.40 -26.85 -6.60
C TYR A 337 8.37 -25.87 -7.26
N LYS A 338 8.86 -26.22 -8.45
CA LYS A 338 9.73 -25.33 -9.25
C LYS A 338 9.00 -24.04 -9.63
N LYS A 339 7.73 -24.15 -10.02
CA LYS A 339 6.89 -22.98 -10.33
C LYS A 339 6.66 -22.11 -9.09
N LEU A 340 6.40 -22.69 -7.91
CA LEU A 340 6.23 -21.93 -6.66
C LEU A 340 7.49 -21.11 -6.32
N LYS A 341 8.70 -21.66 -6.50
CA LYS A 341 9.96 -20.92 -6.32
C LYS A 341 10.03 -19.71 -7.26
N SER A 342 9.72 -19.92 -8.55
CA SER A 342 9.68 -18.83 -9.54
C SER A 342 8.63 -17.77 -9.20
N ASP A 343 7.43 -18.19 -8.76
CA ASP A 343 6.34 -17.28 -8.40
C ASP A 343 6.73 -16.40 -7.19
N ILE A 344 7.47 -16.96 -6.23
CA ILE A 344 8.01 -16.21 -5.08
C ILE A 344 9.07 -15.20 -5.51
N ASP A 345 10.00 -15.55 -6.40
CA ASP A 345 10.99 -14.59 -6.91
C ASP A 345 10.32 -13.41 -7.64
N VAL A 346 9.27 -13.70 -8.43
CA VAL A 346 8.46 -12.66 -9.07
C VAL A 346 7.73 -11.81 -8.02
N ALA A 347 7.19 -12.42 -6.98
CA ALA A 347 6.51 -11.70 -5.89
C ALA A 347 7.47 -10.76 -5.14
N ILE A 348 8.67 -11.22 -4.79
CA ILE A 348 9.73 -10.39 -4.17
C ILE A 348 9.99 -9.14 -5.01
N ASN A 349 10.19 -9.33 -6.33
CA ASN A 349 10.40 -8.21 -7.25
C ASN A 349 9.22 -7.24 -7.29
N LYS A 350 7.98 -7.73 -7.27
CA LYS A 350 6.77 -6.89 -7.21
C LYS A 350 6.70 -6.07 -5.92
N PHE A 351 7.01 -6.66 -4.77
CA PHE A 351 7.03 -5.93 -3.49
C PHE A 351 8.12 -4.84 -3.46
N ASN A 352 9.28 -5.10 -4.06
CA ASN A 352 10.39 -4.15 -4.11
C ASN A 352 10.18 -3.01 -5.13
N ILE A 353 9.44 -3.25 -6.22
CA ILE A 353 9.33 -2.31 -7.34
C ILE A 353 7.90 -1.77 -7.50
N ALA A 354 6.93 -2.66 -7.72
CA ALA A 354 5.56 -2.26 -8.07
C ALA A 354 4.78 -1.69 -6.87
N TYR A 355 4.96 -2.30 -5.70
CA TYR A 355 4.28 -1.91 -4.46
C TYR A 355 5.11 -0.97 -3.59
N LYS A 356 6.24 -0.48 -4.12
CA LYS A 356 7.28 0.29 -3.43
C LYS A 356 6.69 1.24 -2.36
N PRO A 357 7.27 1.26 -1.14
CA PRO A 357 6.89 2.19 -0.09
C PRO A 357 6.90 3.65 -0.57
N VAL A 358 5.99 4.44 -0.02
CA VAL A 358 5.97 5.89 -0.21
C VAL A 358 7.00 6.52 0.71
N GLU A 359 7.98 7.22 0.14
CA GLU A 359 9.05 7.90 0.86
C GLU A 359 8.55 9.22 1.46
N ILE A 360 7.82 9.12 2.57
CA ILE A 360 7.49 10.28 3.39
C ILE A 360 8.67 10.54 4.33
N ASN A 361 9.53 11.50 4.00
CA ASN A 361 10.29 12.14 5.09
C ASN A 361 9.28 12.95 5.88
N GLY A 362 9.02 12.55 7.14
CA GLY A 362 7.92 13.04 7.99
C GLY A 362 7.81 14.56 8.17
N THR A 363 8.80 15.34 7.73
CA THR A 363 8.76 16.82 7.71
C THR A 363 8.09 17.39 6.45
N LYS A 364 8.10 16.70 5.31
CA LYS A 364 7.77 17.27 3.99
C LYS A 364 6.29 17.63 3.77
N MET A 365 5.36 16.88 4.36
CA MET A 365 3.92 17.19 4.31
C MET A 365 3.47 18.09 5.48
N LYS A 366 4.34 18.27 6.49
CA LYS A 366 4.07 19.04 7.71
C LYS A 366 4.81 20.37 7.78
N GLU A 367 5.77 20.64 6.90
CA GLU A 367 6.55 21.88 6.89
C GLU A 367 5.61 23.08 6.71
N ILE A 368 5.39 23.79 7.83
CA ILE A 368 4.65 25.05 8.00
C ILE A 368 5.48 26.18 7.40
#